data_AF-A0A2K3TKG7-F1
#
_entry.id   AF-A0A2K3TKG7-F1
#
_cell.length_a   1.000
_cell.length_b   1.000
_cell.length_c   1.000
_cell.angle_alpha   90.00
_cell.angle_beta   90.00
_cell.angle_gamma   90.00
#
_symmetry.space_group_name_H-M   'P 1'
#
loop_
_entity.id
_entity.type
_entity.pdbx_description
1 polymer ?
#
loop_
_entity_poly.entity_id
_entity_poly.type
_entity_poly.pdbx_seq_one_letter_code
_entity_poly.pdbx_strand_id
1 'polypeptide(L)' 'KLTVDFARVTGDIRSDNFHSGSPGWRLSRNGSLEINSGRPGAGRLFFNGERIDVYDDNNVLRVRLGRL' A
#
# COMPACT_ATOMS: atom_id res chain seq x y z
N LYS A 1 -14.96 17.91 -1.29
CA LYS A 1 -14.16 17.91 -0.04
C LYS A 1 -14.74 16.85 0.87
N LEU A 2 -13.92 15.90 1.32
CA LEU A 2 -14.32 14.93 2.33
C LEU A 2 -13.73 15.37 3.68
N THR A 3 -14.57 15.58 4.68
CA THR A 3 -14.19 15.83 6.08
C THR A 3 -14.84 14.73 6.91
N VAL A 4 -14.07 14.08 7.77
CA VAL A 4 -14.57 13.01 8.66
C VAL A 4 -14.10 13.33 10.07
N ASP A 5 -15.04 13.62 10.97
CA ASP A 5 -14.72 13.94 12.37
C ASP A 5 -14.49 12.66 13.20
N PHE A 6 -15.31 11.63 12.96
CA PHE A 6 -15.14 10.30 13.49
C PHE A 6 -15.71 9.26 12.53
N ALA A 7 -15.01 8.15 12.36
CA ALA A 7 -15.51 6.98 11.65
C ALA A 7 -14.93 5.69 12.25
N ARG A 8 -15.77 4.66 12.35
CA ARG A 8 -15.31 3.29 12.62
C ARG A 8 -15.33 2.51 11.31
N VAL A 9 -14.18 1.99 10.92
CA VAL A 9 -14.02 1.23 9.67
C VAL A 9 -14.01 -0.27 9.99
N THR A 10 -14.92 -1.03 9.38
CA THR A 10 -15.02 -2.49 9.57
C THR A 10 -14.26 -3.27 8.48
N GLY A 11 -14.02 -2.64 7.33
CA GLY A 11 -13.24 -3.16 6.22
C GLY A 11 -11.94 -2.40 6.00
N ASP A 12 -11.48 -2.38 4.75
CA ASP A 12 -10.30 -1.61 4.35
C ASP A 12 -10.68 -0.22 3.86
N ILE A 13 -9.72 0.71 3.92
CA ILE A 13 -9.79 1.97 3.18
C ILE A 13 -8.88 1.83 1.96
N ARG A 14 -9.39 2.05 0.75
CA ARG A 14 -8.66 1.77 -0.49
C ARG A 14 -9.17 2.59 -1.66
N SER A 15 -8.38 2.64 -2.73
CA SER A 15 -8.89 3.05 -4.05
C SER A 15 -10.04 2.13 -4.47
N ASP A 16 -11.00 2.67 -5.19
CA ASP A 16 -12.15 1.94 -5.74
C ASP A 16 -11.73 0.77 -6.66
N ASN A 17 -10.66 0.97 -7.43
CA ASN A 17 -10.08 0.02 -8.35
C ASN A 17 -8.96 -0.86 -7.74
N PHE A 18 -8.78 -0.85 -6.42
CA PHE A 18 -7.63 -1.53 -5.80
C PHE A 18 -7.63 -3.04 -6.06
N HIS A 19 -6.52 -3.51 -6.63
CA HIS A 19 -6.11 -4.91 -6.71
C HIS A 19 -4.62 -4.98 -6.36
N SER A 20 -4.19 -6.00 -5.60
CA SER A 20 -2.79 -6.09 -5.15
C SER A 20 -1.84 -6.21 -6.34
N GLY A 21 -0.72 -5.48 -6.30
CA GLY A 21 0.24 -5.35 -7.41
C GLY A 21 -0.22 -4.46 -8.58
N SER A 22 -1.48 -4.01 -8.61
CA SER A 22 -2.00 -3.10 -9.63
C SER A 22 -2.12 -1.68 -9.11
N PRO A 23 -2.08 -0.66 -9.98
CA PRO A 23 -2.14 0.75 -9.59
C PRO A 23 -3.30 1.06 -8.65
N GLY A 24 -2.99 1.72 -7.53
CA GLY A 24 -3.95 1.99 -6.46
C GLY A 24 -3.31 1.85 -5.08
N TRP A 25 -4.12 2.04 -4.04
CA TRP A 25 -3.66 1.91 -2.65
C TRP A 25 -4.69 1.23 -1.75
N ARG A 26 -4.21 0.61 -0.68
CA ARG A 26 -5.03 0.00 0.38
C ARG A 26 -4.36 0.15 1.74
N LEU A 27 -5.11 0.69 2.70
CA LEU A 27 -4.88 0.51 4.13
C LEU A 27 -5.82 -0.59 4.61
N SER A 28 -5.26 -1.76 4.93
CA SER A 28 -6.06 -2.91 5.33
C SER A 28 -6.46 -2.86 6.81
N ARG A 29 -7.60 -3.47 7.14
CA ARG A 29 -8.01 -3.67 8.54
C ARG A 29 -7.04 -4.52 9.36
N ASN A 30 -6.14 -5.25 8.69
CA ASN A 30 -5.11 -6.07 9.32
C ASN A 30 -3.82 -5.28 9.59
N GLY A 31 -3.80 -3.97 9.34
CA GLY A 31 -2.67 -3.08 9.63
C GLY A 31 -1.61 -2.99 8.53
N SER A 32 -1.86 -3.55 7.34
CA SER A 32 -0.95 -3.44 6.20
C SER A 32 -1.25 -2.21 5.34
N LEU A 33 -0.22 -1.63 4.73
CA LEU A 33 -0.34 -0.57 3.73
C LEU A 33 0.29 -1.04 2.42
N GLU A 34 -0.44 -0.91 1.32
CA GLU A 34 0.07 -1.14 -0.04
C GLU A 34 -0.20 0.09 -0.89
N ILE A 35 0.83 0.57 -1.59
CA ILE A 35 0.75 1.66 -2.55
C ILE A 35 1.45 1.21 -3.84
N ASN A 36 0.68 1.13 -4.93
CA ASN A 36 1.15 0.75 -6.24
C ASN A 36 1.04 1.95 -7.18
N SER A 37 2.16 2.33 -7.78
CA SER A 37 2.15 3.39 -8.79
C SER A 37 1.50 2.93 -10.09
N GLY A 38 0.73 3.81 -10.73
CA GLY A 38 0.28 3.65 -12.12
C GLY A 38 1.22 4.22 -13.16
N ARG A 39 2.29 4.88 -12.73
CA ARG A 39 3.27 5.50 -13.63
C ARG A 39 4.23 4.42 -14.16
N PRO A 40 4.47 4.33 -15.48
CA PRO A 40 5.52 3.47 -16.04
C PRO A 40 6.87 3.72 -15.37
N GLY A 41 7.60 2.67 -15.03
CA GLY A 41 8.88 2.77 -14.33
C GLY A 41 8.81 3.03 -12.82
N ALA A 42 7.61 3.17 -12.25
CA ALA A 42 7.43 3.30 -10.80
C ALA A 42 6.91 2.00 -10.20
N GLY A 43 7.40 1.66 -9.01
CA GLY A 43 7.10 0.38 -8.37
C GLY A 43 6.05 0.46 -7.26
N ARG A 44 6.25 -0.37 -6.23
CA ARG A 44 5.32 -0.59 -5.11
C ARG A 44 5.99 -0.34 -3.77
N LEU A 45 5.26 0.28 -2.85
CA LEU A 45 5.56 0.27 -1.42
C LEU A 45 4.61 -0.69 -0.71
N PHE A 46 5.16 -1.53 0.16
CA PHE A 46 4.38 -2.43 1.01
C PHE A 46 4.88 -2.41 2.45
N PHE A 47 3.95 -2.28 3.40
CA PHE A 47 4.19 -2.38 4.83
C PHE A 47 3.25 -3.43 5.42
N ASN A 48 3.77 -4.26 6.32
CA ASN A 48 3.03 -5.37 6.92
C ASN A 48 3.02 -5.39 8.46
N GLY A 49 3.44 -4.31 9.12
CA GLY A 49 3.60 -4.29 10.58
C GLY A 49 5.01 -4.60 11.07
N GLU A 50 5.81 -5.33 10.30
CA GLU A 50 7.15 -5.77 10.70
C GLU A 50 8.26 -5.10 9.89
N ARG A 51 7.97 -4.77 8.63
CA ARG A 51 8.92 -4.19 7.70
C ARG A 51 8.24 -3.31 6.65
N ILE A 52 9.04 -2.48 6.01
CA ILE A 52 8.69 -1.74 4.80
C ILE A 52 9.53 -2.30 3.65
N ASP A 53 8.86 -2.68 2.57
CA ASP A 53 9.46 -3.15 1.33
C ASP A 53 9.16 -2.15 0.21
N VAL A 54 10.20 -1.75 -0.53
CA VAL A 54 10.08 -0.94 -1.75
C VAL A 54 10.54 -1.77 -2.92
N TYR A 55 9.65 -1.98 -3.88
CA TYR A 55 9.89 -2.67 -5.13
C TYR A 55 9.99 -1.66 -6.27
N ASP A 56 10.74 -1.98 -7.32
CA ASP A 56 10.62 -1.29 -8.59
C ASP A 56 9.44 -1.81 -9.44
N ASP A 57 9.35 -1.33 -10.68
CA ASP A 57 8.33 -1.72 -11.67
C ASP A 57 8.47 -3.17 -12.17
N ASN A 58 9.65 -3.77 -12.02
CA ASN A 58 9.94 -5.15 -12.36
C ASN A 58 9.73 -6.11 -11.17
N ASN A 59 9.08 -5.65 -10.10
CA ASN A 59 8.81 -6.39 -8.87
C ASN A 59 10.09 -6.87 -8.16
N VAL A 60 11.21 -6.15 -8.34
CA VAL A 60 12.48 -6.40 -7.66
C VAL A 60 12.53 -5.56 -6.39
N LEU A 61 12.79 -6.19 -5.24
CA LEU A 61 13.00 -5.49 -3.98
C LEU A 61 14.25 -4.61 -4.06
N ARG A 62 14.08 -3.30 -3.87
CA ARG A 62 15.17 -2.32 -3.91
C ARG A 62 15.58 -1.85 -2.52
N VAL A 63 14.63 -1.77 -1.60
CA VAL A 63 14.88 -1.35 -0.22
C VAL A 63 14.01 -2.19 0.71
N ARG A 64 14.60 -2.61 1.84
CA ARG A 64 13.88 -3.14 2.99
C ARG A 64 14.31 -2.39 4.24
N LEU A 65 13.33 -1.96 5.03
CA LEU A 65 13.54 -1.41 6.36
C LEU A 65 12.86 -2.33 7.37
N GLY A 66 13.60 -2.80 8.37
CA GLY A 66 13.11 -3.73 9.39
C GLY A 66 13.39 -5.19 9.07
N ARG A 67 13.13 -6.05 10.08
CA ARG A 67 13.49 -7.47 10.13
C ARG A 67 15.02 -7.69 10.03
N LEU A 68 15.69 -7.50 11.17
CA LEU A 68 17.06 -7.96 11.46
C LEU A 68 17.04 -9.43 11.87
#